data_AF-A0A257PVK2-F1
#
_entry.id   AF-A0A257PVK2-F1
#
_cell.length_a   1.000
_cell.length_b   1.000
_cell.length_c   1.000
_cell.angle_alpha   90.00
_cell.angle_beta   90.00
_cell.angle_gamma   90.00
#
_symmetry.space_group_name_H-M   'P 1'
#
loop_
_entity.id
_entity.type
_entity.pdbx_description
1 polymer ?
#
loop_
_entity_poly.entity_id
_entity_poly.type
_entity_poly.pdbx_seq_one_letter_code
_entity_poly.pdbx_strand_id
1 'polypeptide(L)'
;MATRHHEHHRSQRTGWLRAAVLGANDGLVSVGALVLGVASAQASHASVLTAGIAAWIAGALSMAAGEYVSVSSQADTERADLEQERGELERHPDHERRELASIYVRRGLDAELADKVAGQLTAHDALGTHARDEIGSSDT
;
A
#
# COMPACT_ATOMS: atom_id res chain seq x y z
N MET A 1 11.70 -13.86 -34.65
CA MET A 1 10.83 -14.31 -33.56
C MET A 1 11.50 -13.92 -32.25
N ALA A 2 11.05 -12.82 -31.62
CA ALA A 2 11.69 -12.28 -30.43
C ALA A 2 11.34 -13.13 -29.20
N THR A 3 12.35 -13.64 -28.51
CA THR A 3 12.21 -14.36 -27.24
C THR A 3 11.71 -13.39 -26.17
N ARG A 4 10.51 -13.63 -25.63
CA ARG A 4 9.98 -12.87 -24.47
C ARG A 4 10.86 -13.15 -23.25
N HIS A 5 11.68 -12.16 -22.88
CA HIS A 5 12.39 -12.15 -21.60
C HIS A 5 11.37 -11.97 -20.47
N HIS A 6 11.15 -13.02 -19.67
CA HIS A 6 10.28 -12.94 -18.50
C HIS A 6 11.13 -12.55 -17.30
N GLU A 7 11.00 -11.30 -16.85
CA GLU A 7 11.60 -10.86 -15.60
C GLU A 7 10.65 -11.16 -14.44
N HIS A 8 11.10 -12.01 -13.52
CA HIS A 8 10.36 -12.34 -12.32
C HIS A 8 10.67 -11.32 -11.21
N HIS A 9 9.92 -10.22 -11.15
CA HIS A 9 10.00 -9.27 -10.05
C HIS A 9 9.24 -9.81 -8.82
N ARG A 10 9.93 -9.98 -7.69
CA ARG A 10 9.34 -10.47 -6.43
C ARG A 10 8.76 -9.35 -5.55
N SER A 11 8.79 -8.11 -6.01
CA SER A 11 8.33 -6.93 -5.26
C SER A 11 6.90 -7.06 -4.76
N GLN A 12 6.00 -7.68 -5.54
CA GLN A 12 4.59 -7.82 -5.16
C GLN A 12 4.33 -8.75 -3.96
N ARG A 13 5.26 -9.64 -3.59
CA ARG A 13 5.09 -10.54 -2.42
C ARG A 13 5.60 -9.94 -1.11
N THR A 14 6.16 -8.74 -1.14
CA THR A 14 6.83 -8.13 0.02
C THR A 14 5.86 -7.68 1.11
N GLY A 15 4.66 -7.21 0.76
CA GLY A 15 3.67 -6.70 1.72
C GLY A 15 3.20 -7.75 2.73
N TRP A 16 2.65 -8.87 2.24
CA TRP A 16 2.23 -9.98 3.10
C TRP A 16 3.38 -10.59 3.89
N LEU A 17 4.56 -10.76 3.26
CA LEU A 17 5.72 -11.33 3.95
C LEU A 17 6.18 -10.41 5.09
N ARG A 18 6.19 -9.09 4.87
CA ARG A 18 6.51 -8.09 5.89
C ARG A 18 5.52 -8.19 7.06
N ALA A 19 4.21 -8.21 6.78
CA ALA A 19 3.19 -8.34 7.81
C ALA A 19 3.33 -9.64 8.61
N ALA A 20 3.59 -10.76 7.94
CA ALA A 20 3.77 -12.07 8.57
C ALA A 20 5.02 -12.12 9.48
N VAL A 21 6.15 -11.57 9.01
CA VAL A 21 7.41 -11.56 9.77
C VAL A 21 7.31 -10.64 10.99
N LEU A 22 6.75 -9.44 10.82
CA LEU A 22 6.54 -8.51 11.94
C LEU A 22 5.57 -9.10 12.97
N GLY A 23 4.46 -9.70 12.52
CA GLY A 23 3.51 -10.35 13.43
C GLY A 23 4.11 -11.53 14.19
N ALA A 24 4.93 -12.36 13.54
CA ALA A 24 5.64 -13.45 14.19
C ALA A 24 6.64 -12.95 15.24
N ASN A 25 7.43 -11.92 14.89
CA ASN A 25 8.40 -11.31 15.79
C ASN A 25 7.72 -10.71 17.03
N ASP A 26 6.69 -9.89 16.81
CA ASP A 26 5.97 -9.24 17.89
C ASP A 26 5.26 -10.26 18.77
N GLY A 27 4.64 -11.30 18.19
CA GLY A 27 4.00 -12.37 18.93
C GLY A 27 4.97 -13.13 19.84
N LEU A 28 6.17 -13.47 19.33
CA LEU A 28 7.19 -14.16 20.12
C LEU A 28 7.69 -13.29 21.28
N VAL A 29 8.03 -12.03 21.01
CA VAL A 29 8.58 -11.13 22.04
C VAL A 29 7.52 -10.75 23.07
N SER A 30 6.33 -10.34 22.63
CA SER A 30 5.29 -9.85 23.53
C SER A 30 4.69 -10.96 24.40
N VAL A 31 4.28 -12.09 23.79
CA VAL A 31 3.70 -13.22 24.54
C VAL A 31 4.76 -13.88 25.41
N GLY A 32 6.00 -14.01 24.90
CA GLY A 32 7.13 -14.56 25.66
C GLY A 32 7.46 -13.72 26.90
N ALA A 33 7.55 -12.39 26.76
CA ALA A 33 7.79 -11.49 27.87
C ALA A 33 6.63 -11.52 28.90
N LEU A 34 5.38 -11.59 28.43
CA LEU A 34 4.21 -11.68 29.30
C LEU A 34 4.18 -12.99 30.10
N VAL A 35 4.41 -14.13 29.44
CA VAL A 35 4.49 -15.44 30.09
C VAL A 35 5.60 -15.46 31.14
N LEU A 36 6.79 -14.94 30.80
CA LEU A 36 7.92 -14.85 31.73
C LEU A 36 7.57 -13.95 32.94
N GLY A 37 6.94 -12.79 32.70
CA GLY A 37 6.54 -11.87 33.75
C GLY A 37 5.52 -12.51 34.71
N VAL A 38 4.47 -13.12 34.18
CA VAL A 38 3.43 -13.80 34.98
C VAL A 38 4.02 -14.98 35.76
N ALA A 39 4.90 -15.77 35.14
CA ALA A 39 5.57 -16.88 35.82
C ALA A 39 6.48 -16.39 36.97
N SER A 40 7.23 -15.29 36.76
CA SER A 40 8.10 -14.71 37.79
C SER A 40 7.34 -14.23 39.03
N ALA A 41 6.07 -13.85 38.86
CA ALA A 41 5.16 -13.47 39.94
C ALA A 41 4.61 -14.67 40.75
N GLN A 42 5.21 -15.86 40.62
CA GLN A 42 4.78 -17.10 41.29
C GLN A 42 3.32 -17.50 40.99
N ALA A 43 2.82 -17.16 39.80
CA ALA A 43 1.51 -17.60 39.33
C ALA A 43 1.47 -19.11 39.09
N SER A 44 0.28 -19.71 39.20
CA SER A 44 0.08 -21.14 38.90
C SER A 44 0.29 -21.44 37.41
N HIS A 45 0.67 -22.68 37.07
CA HIS A 45 0.79 -23.11 35.67
C HIS A 45 -0.47 -22.85 34.84
N ALA A 46 -1.66 -23.08 35.44
CA ALA A 46 -2.93 -22.81 34.78
C ALA A 46 -3.08 -21.33 34.45
N SER A 47 -2.75 -20.44 35.40
CA SER A 47 -2.79 -18.99 35.21
C SER A 47 -1.83 -18.52 34.12
N VAL A 48 -0.60 -19.06 34.08
CA VAL A 48 0.39 -18.74 33.04
C VAL A 48 -0.11 -19.15 31.66
N LEU A 49 -0.67 -20.36 31.51
CA LEU A 49 -1.21 -20.85 30.25
C LEU A 49 -2.41 -20.01 29.78
N THR A 50 -3.35 -19.71 30.68
CA THR A 50 -4.50 -18.87 30.36
C THR A 50 -4.05 -17.48 29.91
N ALA A 51 -3.11 -16.86 30.62
CA ALA A 51 -2.57 -15.54 30.27
C ALA A 51 -1.86 -15.56 28.90
N GLY A 52 -1.03 -16.57 28.63
CA GLY A 52 -0.33 -16.71 27.35
C GLY A 52 -1.28 -16.89 26.17
N ILE A 53 -2.29 -17.77 26.29
CA ILE A 53 -3.29 -17.99 25.24
C ILE A 53 -4.12 -16.73 25.00
N ALA A 54 -4.57 -16.08 26.08
CA ALA A 54 -5.33 -14.83 25.98
C ALA A 54 -4.51 -13.73 25.28
N ALA A 55 -3.25 -13.55 25.68
CA ALA A 55 -2.35 -12.56 25.07
C ALA A 55 -2.09 -12.87 23.58
N TRP A 56 -1.91 -14.14 23.22
CA TRP A 56 -1.70 -14.54 21.84
C TRP A 56 -2.92 -14.23 20.96
N ILE A 57 -4.12 -14.61 21.42
CA ILE A 57 -5.37 -14.33 20.69
C ILE A 57 -5.60 -12.82 20.57
N ALA A 58 -5.43 -12.08 21.66
CA ALA A 58 -5.61 -10.62 21.66
C ALA A 58 -4.61 -9.92 20.72
N GLY A 59 -3.33 -10.32 20.75
CA GLY A 59 -2.30 -9.77 19.86
C GLY A 59 -2.58 -10.06 18.39
N ALA A 60 -2.95 -11.30 18.06
CA ALA A 60 -3.28 -11.68 16.70
C ALA A 60 -4.49 -10.91 16.14
N LEU A 61 -5.56 -10.78 16.93
CA LEU A 61 -6.74 -10.01 16.55
C LEU A 61 -6.42 -8.52 16.37
N SER A 62 -5.62 -7.93 17.28
CA SER A 62 -5.21 -6.53 17.19
C SER A 62 -4.40 -6.25 15.93
N MET A 63 -3.47 -7.13 15.56
CA MET A 63 -2.68 -6.96 14.34
C MET A 63 -3.53 -7.14 13.08
N ALA A 64 -4.41 -8.15 13.05
CA ALA A 64 -5.30 -8.38 11.92
C ALA A 64 -6.26 -7.20 11.71
N ALA A 65 -6.85 -6.70 12.79
CA ALA A 65 -7.72 -5.53 12.74
C ALA A 65 -6.96 -4.27 12.30
N GLY A 66 -5.74 -4.06 12.83
CA GLY A 66 -4.90 -2.93 12.46
C GLY A 66 -4.52 -2.91 10.98
N GLU A 67 -4.09 -4.06 10.43
CA GLU A 67 -3.75 -4.17 9.01
C GLU A 67 -5.00 -4.00 8.13
N TYR A 68 -6.14 -4.60 8.52
CA TYR A 68 -7.40 -4.42 7.79
C TYR A 68 -7.81 -2.95 7.72
N VAL A 69 -7.81 -2.25 8.87
CA VAL A 69 -8.15 -0.82 8.92
C VAL A 69 -7.17 -0.02 8.07
N SER A 70 -5.86 -0.28 8.18
CA SER A 70 -4.84 0.41 7.39
C SER A 70 -5.07 0.25 5.88
N VAL A 71 -5.29 -0.97 5.40
CA VAL A 71 -5.53 -1.26 3.98
C VAL A 71 -6.85 -0.64 3.53
N SER A 72 -7.91 -0.72 4.34
CA SER A 72 -9.19 -0.10 4.01
C SER A 72 -9.09 1.42 3.92
N SER A 73 -8.37 2.07 4.85
CA SER A 73 -8.18 3.52 4.83
C SER A 73 -7.37 3.96 3.62
N GLN A 74 -6.33 3.20 3.24
CA GLN A 74 -5.58 3.49 2.02
C GLN A 74 -6.49 3.39 0.78
N ALA A 75 -7.28 2.32 0.67
CA ALA A 75 -8.20 2.15 -0.45
C ALA A 75 -9.28 3.26 -0.51
N ASP A 76 -9.76 3.72 0.64
CA ASP A 76 -10.72 4.83 0.71
C ASP A 76 -10.08 6.16 0.30
N THR A 77 -8.83 6.43 0.70
CA THR A 77 -8.07 7.61 0.24
C THR A 77 -7.84 7.57 -1.27
N GLU A 78 -7.38 6.44 -1.81
CA GLU A 78 -7.17 6.28 -3.25
C GLU A 78 -8.46 6.51 -4.05
N ARG A 79 -9.61 6.04 -3.55
CA ARG A 79 -10.92 6.29 -4.18
C ARG A 79 -11.29 7.77 -4.15
N ALA A 80 -11.09 8.44 -3.02
CA ALA A 80 -11.39 9.86 -2.89
C ALA A 80 -10.52 10.70 -3.84
N ASP A 81 -9.23 10.38 -3.96
CA ASP A 81 -8.32 11.07 -4.88
C ASP A 81 -8.75 10.85 -6.34
N LEU A 82 -9.14 9.62 -6.72
CA LEU A 82 -9.66 9.33 -8.06
C LEU A 82 -10.97 10.07 -8.38
N GLU A 83 -11.86 10.21 -7.39
CA GLU A 83 -13.11 10.98 -7.55
C GLU A 83 -12.83 12.47 -7.73
N GLN A 84 -11.86 13.01 -6.99
CA GLN A 84 -11.42 14.39 -7.14
C GLN A 84 -10.81 14.63 -8.53
N GLU A 85 -9.86 13.77 -8.94
CA GLU A 85 -9.17 13.82 -10.23
C GLU A 85 -10.17 13.79 -11.40
N ARG A 86 -11.15 12.89 -11.34
CA ARG A 86 -12.23 12.84 -12.33
C ARG A 86 -12.97 14.16 -12.43
N GLY A 87 -13.25 14.80 -11.30
CA GLY A 87 -13.88 16.11 -11.27
C GLY A 87 -12.99 17.22 -11.85
N GLU A 88 -11.68 17.13 -11.71
CA GLU A 88 -10.71 18.09 -12.26
C GLU A 88 -10.57 17.94 -13.77
N LEU A 89 -10.46 16.71 -14.28
CA LEU A 89 -10.47 16.40 -15.71
C LEU A 89 -11.72 16.92 -16.43
N GLU A 90 -12.89 16.88 -15.77
CA GLU A 90 -14.14 17.42 -16.32
C GLU A 90 -14.20 18.95 -16.30
N ARG A 91 -13.70 19.59 -15.23
CA ARG A 91 -13.78 21.05 -15.03
C ARG A 91 -12.66 21.82 -15.73
N HIS A 92 -11.47 21.25 -15.81
CA HIS A 92 -10.24 21.93 -16.23
C HIS A 92 -9.36 21.08 -17.17
N PRO A 93 -9.89 20.52 -18.27
CA PRO A 93 -9.16 19.56 -19.12
C PRO A 93 -7.84 20.10 -19.70
N ASP A 94 -7.80 21.40 -20.04
CA ASP A 94 -6.57 22.02 -20.55
C ASP A 94 -5.52 22.23 -19.45
N HIS A 95 -5.94 22.40 -18.20
CA HIS A 95 -5.04 22.47 -17.05
C HIS A 95 -4.40 21.11 -16.80
N GLU A 96 -5.22 20.06 -16.71
CA GLU A 96 -4.75 18.69 -16.47
C GLU A 96 -3.78 18.18 -17.54
N ARG A 97 -4.02 18.52 -18.82
CA ARG A 97 -3.05 18.16 -19.87
C ARG A 97 -1.69 18.84 -19.67
N ARG A 98 -1.68 20.10 -19.20
CA ARG A 98 -0.43 20.84 -18.92
C ARG A 98 0.26 20.30 -17.68
N GLU A 99 -0.50 19.94 -16.65
CA GLU A 99 -0.02 19.25 -15.46
C GLU A 99 0.70 17.96 -15.85
N LEU A 100 0.04 17.10 -16.64
CA LEU A 100 0.61 15.85 -17.11
C LEU A 100 1.87 16.06 -17.96
N ALA A 101 1.85 17.03 -18.89
CA ALA A 101 3.05 17.39 -19.65
C ALA A 101 4.19 17.83 -18.72
N SER A 102 3.89 18.60 -17.66
CA SER A 102 4.89 19.02 -16.67
C SER A 102 5.49 17.83 -15.90
N ILE A 103 4.69 16.80 -15.59
CA ILE A 103 5.17 15.56 -14.96
C ILE A 103 6.21 14.90 -15.87
N TYR A 104 5.91 14.77 -17.16
CA TYR A 104 6.84 14.16 -18.13
C TYR A 104 8.09 14.99 -18.37
N VAL A 105 8.00 16.33 -18.37
CA VAL A 105 9.19 17.19 -18.40
C VAL A 105 10.07 16.95 -17.17
N ARG A 106 9.49 16.87 -15.96
CA ARG A 106 10.26 16.56 -14.74
C ARG A 106 10.91 15.18 -14.78
N ARG A 107 10.31 14.24 -15.50
CA ARG A 107 10.87 12.89 -15.74
C ARG A 107 11.95 12.86 -16.83
N GLY A 108 12.18 13.96 -17.53
CA GLY A 108 13.31 14.14 -18.45
C GLY A 108 12.93 14.26 -19.93
N LEU A 109 11.65 14.35 -20.28
CA LEU A 109 11.24 14.62 -21.66
C LEU A 109 11.43 16.12 -21.97
N ASP A 110 11.75 16.45 -23.22
CA ASP A 110 11.66 17.84 -23.68
C ASP A 110 10.18 18.29 -23.73
N ALA A 111 9.97 19.61 -23.73
CA ALA A 111 8.62 20.17 -23.65
C ALA A 111 7.71 19.80 -24.83
N GLU A 112 8.27 19.67 -26.05
CA GLU A 112 7.49 19.34 -27.23
C GLU A 112 7.05 17.87 -27.20
N LEU A 113 7.96 16.97 -26.82
CA LEU A 113 7.64 15.56 -26.66
C LEU A 113 6.68 15.32 -25.50
N ALA A 114 6.85 16.03 -24.38
CA ALA A 114 5.98 15.90 -23.21
C ALA A 114 4.52 16.31 -23.51
N ASP A 115 4.30 17.40 -24.26
CA ASP A 115 2.93 17.80 -24.66
C ASP A 115 2.29 16.76 -25.60
N LYS A 116 3.06 16.18 -26.53
CA LYS A 116 2.58 15.09 -27.39
C LYS A 116 2.23 13.83 -26.58
N VAL A 117 3.08 13.44 -25.62
CA VAL A 117 2.84 12.28 -24.74
C VAL A 117 1.61 12.52 -23.88
N ALA A 118 1.50 13.67 -23.23
CA ALA A 118 0.33 14.02 -22.43
C ALA A 118 -0.95 13.97 -23.27
N GLY A 119 -0.96 14.61 -24.45
CA GLY A 119 -2.12 14.58 -25.35
C GLY A 119 -2.52 13.16 -25.78
N GLN A 120 -1.57 12.30 -26.11
CA GLN A 120 -1.86 10.92 -26.51
C GLN A 120 -2.35 10.05 -25.34
N LEU A 121 -1.76 10.18 -24.15
CA LEU A 121 -2.15 9.42 -22.97
C LEU A 121 -3.50 9.88 -22.43
N THR A 122 -3.75 11.19 -22.36
CA THR A 122 -5.08 11.73 -22.01
C THR A 122 -6.16 11.25 -22.97
N ALA A 123 -5.87 11.15 -24.27
CA ALA A 123 -6.83 10.65 -25.25
C ALA A 123 -7.11 9.14 -25.12
N HIS A 124 -6.15 8.37 -24.63
CA HIS A 124 -6.31 6.93 -24.40
C HIS A 124 -7.01 6.62 -23.08
N ASP A 125 -6.53 7.20 -21.99
CA ASP A 125 -7.04 7.00 -20.63
C ASP A 125 -6.55 8.14 -19.71
N ALA A 126 -7.30 9.24 -19.67
CA ALA A 126 -6.95 10.40 -18.85
C ALA A 126 -6.86 10.05 -17.35
N LEU A 127 -7.92 9.47 -16.81
CA LEU A 127 -8.01 9.16 -15.38
C LEU A 127 -6.94 8.13 -14.96
N GLY A 128 -6.77 7.04 -15.70
CA GLY A 128 -5.75 6.04 -15.37
C GLY A 128 -4.32 6.52 -15.60
N THR A 129 -4.09 7.51 -16.47
CA THR A 129 -2.77 8.13 -16.61
C THR A 129 -2.46 9.05 -15.43
N HIS A 130 -3.37 9.94 -15.06
CA HIS A 130 -3.18 10.79 -13.87
C HIS A 130 -3.09 9.96 -12.59
N ALA A 131 -3.93 8.93 -12.42
CA ALA A 131 -3.84 8.01 -11.30
C ALA A 131 -2.44 7.37 -11.15
N ARG A 132 -1.85 6.91 -12.25
CA ARG A 132 -0.52 6.30 -12.22
C ARG A 132 0.60 7.33 -12.06
N ASP A 133 0.49 8.46 -12.76
CA ASP A 133 1.60 9.39 -12.91
C ASP A 133 1.67 10.50 -11.87
N GLU A 134 0.54 10.82 -11.26
CA GLU A 134 0.36 11.86 -10.25
C GLU A 134 0.09 11.27 -8.87
N ILE A 135 -0.92 10.40 -8.75
CA ILE A 135 -1.35 9.80 -7.47
C ILE A 135 -0.41 8.64 -7.06
N GLY A 136 0.29 8.04 -8.03
CA GLY A 136 1.19 6.91 -7.79
C GLY A 136 0.45 5.58 -7.60
N SER A 137 -0.81 5.49 -8.04
CA SER A 137 -1.60 4.27 -8.02
C SER A 137 -0.93 3.21 -8.91
N SER A 138 -0.50 2.10 -8.32
CA SER A 138 0.23 1.04 -9.02
C SER A 138 -0.66 -0.05 -9.65
N ASP A 139 -1.98 0.18 -9.72
CA ASP A 139 -2.89 -0.78 -10.35
C ASP A 139 -2.73 -0.75 -11.88
N THR A 140 -2.10 -1.82 -12.39
CA THR A 140 -1.98 -2.18 -13.81
C THR A 140 -2.71 -3.48 -14.08
#